data_AF-T1FZC0-F1
#
_entry.id   AF-T1FZC0-F1
#
_cell.length_a   1.000
_cell.length_b   1.000
_cell.length_c   1.000
_cell.angle_alpha   90.00
_cell.angle_beta   90.00
_cell.angle_gamma   90.00
#
_symmetry.space_group_name_H-M   'P 1'
#
loop_
_entity.id
_entity.type
_entity.pdbx_description
1 polymer ?
#
loop_
_entity_poly.entity_id
_entity_poly.type
_entity_poly.pdbx_seq_one_letter_code
_entity_poly.pdbx_strand_id
1 'polypeptide(L)'
;QFKRALSIVVSPANPETFLENFVKIGEGSTGLVYLADHKLLKMKVAVKKMSLRKQQRKELLYNEVVIMRDFKHPNIVHMYDSHLFDDELWVVMEYMSAGPLTDIISRTKMNEEQMATVCRSCLDALIFLHASGIIHRDIKSDSILISSTGQVKLSDFGFCAQITADVPRRKSLVGTPYWMAPEVISRLPYGTEADIWSLGIMLIEMVDGEPPFFNEPPLQAMKRIRDMPPPKFKNSSKVSSRLIGFLELMLNRDPCKRSQAIDLIIHPFLKQASHNINNNNSCIIPLITLHPKS
;
A
#
# COMPACT_ATOMS: atom_id res chain seq x y z
N GLN A 1 -28.01 9.52 6.77
CA GLN A 1 -27.40 10.21 5.62
C GLN A 1 -26.21 9.44 5.03
N PHE A 2 -25.13 9.16 5.79
CA PHE A 2 -23.95 8.43 5.29
C PHE A 2 -24.26 7.05 4.68
N LYS A 3 -25.03 6.20 5.37
CA LYS A 3 -25.44 4.87 4.88
C LYS A 3 -26.13 4.93 3.50
N ARG A 4 -26.95 5.97 3.28
CA ARG A 4 -27.64 6.22 2.01
C ARG A 4 -26.69 6.68 0.89
N ALA A 5 -25.66 7.46 1.23
CA ALA A 5 -24.63 7.82 0.25
C ALA A 5 -23.81 6.58 -0.16
N LEU A 6 -23.44 5.75 0.82
CA LEU A 6 -22.70 4.53 0.55
C LEU A 6 -23.52 3.51 -0.25
N SER A 7 -24.83 3.38 0.03
CA SER A 7 -25.71 2.48 -0.72
C SER A 7 -25.87 2.84 -2.20
N ILE A 8 -25.50 4.06 -2.62
CA ILE A 8 -25.56 4.49 -4.03
C ILE A 8 -24.30 4.04 -4.79
N VAL A 9 -23.19 3.76 -4.09
CA VAL A 9 -21.91 3.41 -4.72
C VAL A 9 -21.55 1.93 -4.64
N VAL A 10 -22.35 1.13 -3.94
CA VAL A 10 -22.19 -0.32 -3.77
C VAL A 10 -23.31 -1.08 -4.47
N SER A 11 -23.07 -2.35 -4.79
CA SER A 11 -24.09 -3.24 -5.35
C SER A 11 -25.16 -3.60 -4.33
N PRO A 12 -26.46 -3.64 -4.72
CA PRO A 12 -27.56 -3.92 -3.81
C PRO A 12 -27.70 -5.41 -3.45
N ALA A 13 -26.95 -6.29 -4.12
CA ALA A 13 -27.02 -7.73 -3.89
C ALA A 13 -26.59 -8.12 -2.47
N ASN A 14 -27.21 -9.15 -1.90
CA ASN A 14 -26.74 -9.75 -0.64
C ASN A 14 -25.52 -10.64 -0.93
N PRO A 15 -24.32 -10.30 -0.40
CA PRO A 15 -23.09 -11.04 -0.68
C PRO A 15 -23.12 -12.50 -0.18
N GLU A 16 -23.91 -12.82 0.85
CA GLU A 16 -24.00 -14.19 1.39
C GLU A 16 -24.68 -15.18 0.42
N THR A 17 -25.39 -14.67 -0.60
CA THR A 17 -26.02 -15.53 -1.61
C THR A 17 -25.01 -16.17 -2.57
N PHE A 18 -23.82 -15.57 -2.72
CA PHE A 18 -22.78 -16.04 -3.64
C PHE A 18 -21.38 -16.17 -3.04
N LEU A 19 -21.18 -15.78 -1.78
CA LEU A 19 -19.95 -15.99 -1.01
C LEU A 19 -20.19 -16.99 0.12
N GLU A 20 -19.29 -17.95 0.28
CA GLU A 20 -19.34 -18.94 1.36
C GLU A 20 -17.94 -19.30 1.91
N ASN A 21 -17.90 -20.16 2.93
CA ASN A 21 -16.66 -20.67 3.53
C ASN A 21 -15.69 -19.58 4.03
N PHE A 22 -16.22 -18.61 4.78
CA PHE A 22 -15.43 -17.50 5.29
C PHE A 22 -14.37 -17.96 6.31
N VAL A 23 -13.11 -17.62 6.07
CA VAL A 23 -11.99 -17.85 6.99
C VAL A 23 -11.28 -16.51 7.24
N LYS A 24 -11.16 -16.07 8.50
CA LYS A 24 -10.43 -14.83 8.83
C LYS A 24 -8.95 -15.01 8.47
N ILE A 25 -8.42 -14.14 7.63
CA ILE A 25 -7.01 -14.17 7.18
C ILE A 25 -6.21 -12.94 7.63
N GLY A 26 -6.88 -11.90 8.12
CA GLY A 26 -6.21 -10.69 8.58
C GLY A 26 -7.14 -9.67 9.21
N GLU A 27 -6.53 -8.59 9.68
CA GLU A 27 -7.19 -7.45 10.28
C GLU A 27 -6.41 -6.19 9.91
N GLY A 28 -7.06 -5.27 9.20
CA GLY A 28 -6.51 -3.97 8.83
C GLY A 28 -7.09 -2.86 9.69
N SER A 29 -6.63 -1.62 9.46
CA SER A 29 -7.05 -0.44 10.21
C SER A 29 -8.55 -0.14 10.12
N THR A 30 -9.20 -0.54 9.02
CA THR A 30 -10.62 -0.27 8.76
C THR A 30 -11.54 -1.48 8.98
N GLY A 31 -11.00 -2.70 9.13
CA GLY A 31 -11.84 -3.89 9.27
C GLY A 31 -11.12 -5.23 9.16
N LEU A 32 -11.91 -6.29 9.19
CA LEU A 32 -11.43 -7.67 9.14
C LEU A 32 -11.39 -8.16 7.69
N VAL A 33 -10.39 -8.98 7.37
CA VAL A 33 -10.23 -9.58 6.03
C VAL A 33 -10.46 -11.08 6.12
N TYR A 34 -11.33 -11.58 5.24
CA TYR A 34 -11.69 -13.00 5.14
C TYR A 34 -11.33 -13.54 3.76
N LEU A 35 -10.88 -14.79 3.70
CA LEU A 35 -10.92 -15.60 2.50
C LEU A 35 -12.33 -16.18 2.36
N ALA A 36 -12.88 -16.20 1.15
CA ALA A 36 -14.17 -16.82 0.85
C ALA A 36 -14.15 -17.48 -0.54
N ASP A 37 -15.05 -18.43 -0.75
CA ASP A 37 -15.31 -19.03 -2.05
C ASP A 37 -16.43 -18.27 -2.75
N HIS A 38 -16.19 -17.80 -3.99
CA HIS A 38 -17.18 -17.13 -4.80
C HIS A 38 -17.87 -18.14 -5.74
N LYS A 39 -19.14 -18.44 -5.49
CA LYS A 39 -19.92 -19.49 -6.20
C LYS A 39 -19.97 -19.28 -7.71
N LEU A 40 -20.33 -18.06 -8.14
CA LEU A 40 -20.53 -17.74 -9.55
C LEU A 40 -19.20 -17.73 -10.34
N LEU A 41 -18.16 -17.13 -9.76
CA LEU A 41 -16.84 -17.04 -10.38
C LEU A 41 -16.00 -18.32 -10.21
N LYS A 42 -16.42 -19.25 -9.35
CA LYS A 42 -15.72 -20.50 -9.01
C LYS A 42 -14.25 -20.27 -8.63
N MET A 43 -14.01 -19.24 -7.82
CA MET A 43 -12.66 -18.85 -7.38
C MET A 43 -12.65 -18.39 -5.94
N LYS A 44 -11.45 -18.38 -5.34
CA LYS A 44 -11.23 -17.77 -4.03
C LYS A 44 -11.10 -16.25 -4.15
N VAL A 45 -11.70 -15.54 -3.22
CA VAL A 45 -11.68 -14.07 -3.13
C VAL A 45 -11.34 -13.63 -1.71
N ALA A 46 -10.78 -12.44 -1.57
CA ALA A 46 -10.66 -11.78 -0.29
C ALA A 46 -11.87 -10.84 -0.08
N VAL A 47 -12.40 -10.82 1.14
CA VAL A 47 -13.56 -10.02 1.55
C VAL A 47 -13.17 -9.19 2.75
N LYS A 48 -13.07 -7.88 2.57
CA LYS A 48 -12.81 -6.93 3.66
C LYS A 48 -14.14 -6.43 4.22
N LYS A 49 -14.44 -6.81 5.46
CA LYS A 49 -15.67 -6.44 6.18
C LYS A 49 -15.35 -5.30 7.13
N MET A 50 -15.98 -4.15 6.90
CA MET A 50 -15.74 -2.91 7.63
C MET A 50 -17.03 -2.42 8.29
N SER A 51 -17.08 -2.51 9.61
CA SER A 51 -18.25 -2.04 10.37
C SER A 51 -18.37 -0.52 10.29
N LEU A 52 -19.53 -0.02 9.83
CA LEU A 52 -19.82 1.42 9.76
C LEU A 52 -19.86 2.07 11.14
N ARG A 53 -20.14 1.30 12.20
CA ARG A 53 -20.25 1.80 13.57
C ARG A 53 -18.90 1.98 14.25
N LYS A 54 -17.91 1.16 13.88
CA LYS A 54 -16.56 1.17 14.48
C LYS A 54 -15.61 2.16 13.83
N GLN A 55 -15.96 2.75 12.69
CA GLN A 55 -15.09 3.72 12.02
C GLN A 55 -15.05 5.05 12.76
N GLN A 56 -13.85 5.50 13.12
CA GLN A 56 -13.62 6.86 13.60
C GLN A 56 -13.93 7.91 12.51
N ARG A 57 -13.66 7.55 11.26
CA ARG A 57 -13.80 8.43 10.08
C ARG A 57 -14.52 7.68 8.96
N LYS A 58 -15.84 7.81 8.93
CA LYS A 58 -16.71 7.05 8.01
C LYS A 58 -16.42 7.35 6.55
N GLU A 59 -15.96 8.56 6.23
CA GLU A 59 -15.59 8.97 4.88
C GLU A 59 -14.46 8.12 4.27
N LEU A 60 -13.61 7.48 5.08
CA LEU A 60 -12.54 6.60 4.58
C LEU A 60 -13.09 5.34 3.90
N LEU A 61 -14.28 4.88 4.31
CA LEU A 61 -14.95 3.73 3.66
C LEU A 61 -15.34 4.03 2.21
N TYR A 62 -15.64 5.30 1.91
CA TYR A 62 -15.98 5.72 0.56
C TYR A 62 -14.77 5.63 -0.37
N ASN A 63 -13.58 5.98 0.12
CA ASN A 63 -12.34 5.87 -0.63
C ASN A 63 -12.03 4.42 -1.01
N GLU A 64 -12.23 3.47 -0.08
CA GLU A 64 -11.97 2.04 -0.35
C GLU A 64 -12.73 1.54 -1.59
N VAL A 65 -13.98 1.96 -1.74
CA VAL A 65 -14.84 1.56 -2.87
C VAL A 65 -14.49 2.35 -4.13
N VAL A 66 -14.49 3.68 -4.04
CA VAL A 66 -14.38 4.54 -5.22
C VAL A 66 -13.01 4.43 -5.88
N ILE A 67 -11.93 4.36 -5.08
CA ILE A 67 -10.59 4.25 -5.63
C ILE A 67 -10.43 2.92 -6.37
N MET A 68 -10.78 1.80 -5.76
CA MET A 68 -10.61 0.50 -6.42
C MET A 68 -11.56 0.29 -7.61
N ARG A 69 -12.75 0.90 -7.59
CA ARG A 69 -13.70 0.85 -8.71
C ARG A 69 -13.21 1.61 -9.93
N ASP A 70 -12.74 2.84 -9.71
CA ASP A 70 -12.48 3.81 -10.78
C ASP A 70 -11.02 3.76 -11.26
N PHE A 71 -10.08 3.27 -10.44
CA PHE A 71 -8.63 3.24 -10.73
C PHE A 71 -8.11 1.80 -10.86
N LYS A 72 -8.31 1.20 -12.04
CA LYS A 72 -7.83 -0.16 -12.35
C LYS A 72 -6.44 -0.13 -12.95
N HIS A 73 -5.50 -0.83 -12.33
CA HIS A 73 -4.10 -0.92 -12.77
C HIS A 73 -3.51 -2.31 -12.46
N PRO A 74 -2.59 -2.87 -13.28
CA PRO A 74 -1.98 -4.18 -13.01
C PRO A 74 -1.30 -4.32 -11.64
N ASN A 75 -0.79 -3.21 -11.09
CA ASN A 75 -0.16 -3.15 -9.77
C ASN A 75 -1.06 -2.56 -8.67
N ILE A 76 -2.37 -2.54 -8.87
CA ILE A 76 -3.38 -2.20 -7.86
C ILE A 76 -4.27 -3.43 -7.66
N VAL A 77 -4.57 -3.76 -6.41
CA VAL A 77 -5.49 -4.87 -6.08
C VAL A 77 -6.85 -4.61 -6.72
N HIS A 78 -7.32 -5.61 -7.46
CA HIS A 78 -8.57 -5.57 -8.19
C HIS A 78 -9.75 -5.80 -7.24
N MET A 79 -10.70 -4.87 -7.24
CA MET A 79 -12.01 -5.06 -6.62
C MET A 79 -12.99 -5.64 -7.65
N TYR A 80 -13.63 -6.76 -7.28
CA TYR A 80 -14.71 -7.35 -8.07
C TYR A 80 -16.04 -6.65 -7.81
N ASP A 81 -16.39 -6.47 -6.55
CA ASP A 81 -17.66 -5.88 -6.14
C ASP A 81 -17.58 -5.31 -4.71
N SER A 82 -18.60 -4.53 -4.32
CA SER A 82 -18.76 -4.06 -2.96
C SER A 82 -20.23 -4.06 -2.57
N HIS A 83 -20.52 -4.34 -1.31
CA HIS A 83 -21.89 -4.51 -0.79
C HIS A 83 -22.04 -3.84 0.56
N LEU A 84 -23.23 -3.34 0.85
CA LEU A 84 -23.60 -2.89 2.19
C LEU A 84 -24.56 -3.93 2.78
N PHE A 85 -24.11 -4.64 3.81
CA PHE A 85 -24.84 -5.73 4.44
C PHE A 85 -24.70 -5.63 5.97
N ASP A 86 -25.80 -5.70 6.71
CA ASP A 86 -25.82 -5.64 8.19
C ASP A 86 -24.98 -4.54 8.86
N ASP A 87 -25.07 -3.30 8.34
CA ASP A 87 -24.27 -2.15 8.80
C ASP A 87 -22.74 -2.33 8.64
N GLU A 88 -22.34 -3.22 7.73
CA GLU A 88 -20.96 -3.41 7.30
C GLU A 88 -20.82 -3.16 5.80
N LEU A 89 -19.72 -2.50 5.43
CA LEU A 89 -19.27 -2.45 4.05
C LEU A 89 -18.41 -3.69 3.78
N TRP A 90 -18.79 -4.49 2.81
CA TRP A 90 -18.05 -5.65 2.34
C TRP A 90 -17.43 -5.31 0.99
N VAL A 91 -16.11 -5.39 0.89
CA VAL A 91 -15.38 -5.19 -0.37
C VAL A 91 -14.82 -6.53 -0.81
N VAL A 92 -15.23 -7.01 -1.98
CA VAL A 92 -14.83 -8.29 -2.58
C VAL A 92 -13.72 -8.02 -3.58
N MET A 93 -12.56 -8.62 -3.38
CA MET A 93 -11.35 -8.35 -4.15
C MET A 93 -10.57 -9.62 -4.48
N GLU A 94 -9.62 -9.50 -5.40
CA GLU A 94 -8.71 -10.59 -5.72
C GLU A 94 -7.93 -11.06 -4.49
N TYR A 95 -7.71 -12.37 -4.40
CA TYR A 95 -6.98 -12.95 -3.29
C TYR A 95 -5.47 -13.00 -3.59
N MET A 96 -4.70 -12.20 -2.86
CA MET A 96 -3.24 -12.15 -2.94
C MET A 96 -2.62 -13.20 -2.01
N SER A 97 -2.42 -14.41 -2.54
CA SER A 97 -2.19 -15.61 -1.73
C SER A 97 -0.88 -15.65 -0.94
N ALA A 98 0.15 -14.90 -1.32
CA ALA A 98 1.38 -14.81 -0.52
C ALA A 98 1.24 -13.85 0.68
N GLY A 99 0.19 -13.01 0.68
CA GLY A 99 -0.05 -12.04 1.74
C GLY A 99 0.77 -10.76 1.61
N PRO A 100 0.87 -9.97 2.70
CA PRO A 100 1.57 -8.70 2.71
C PRO A 100 3.09 -8.87 2.66
N LEU A 101 3.79 -7.86 2.12
CA LEU A 101 5.25 -7.82 2.08
C LEU A 101 5.86 -7.86 3.49
N THR A 102 5.18 -7.33 4.51
CA THR A 102 5.60 -7.40 5.94
C THR A 102 5.89 -8.84 6.39
N ASP A 103 5.06 -9.79 5.98
CA ASP A 103 5.23 -11.21 6.32
C ASP A 103 6.52 -11.78 5.69
N ILE A 104 6.92 -11.27 4.53
CA ILE A 104 8.12 -11.73 3.81
C ILE A 104 9.37 -11.11 4.42
N ILE A 105 9.42 -9.79 4.61
CA ILE A 105 10.60 -9.09 5.12
C ILE A 105 10.94 -9.48 6.57
N SER A 106 9.94 -9.94 7.34
CA SER A 106 10.14 -10.43 8.72
C SER A 106 10.77 -11.83 8.78
N ARG A 107 10.71 -12.61 7.68
CA ARG A 107 11.17 -14.00 7.63
C ARG A 107 12.45 -14.18 6.83
N THR A 108 12.63 -13.39 5.78
CA THR A 108 13.74 -13.52 4.85
C THR A 108 14.28 -12.17 4.41
N LYS A 109 15.57 -12.14 4.09
CA LYS A 109 16.20 -10.98 3.47
C LYS A 109 15.93 -10.99 1.97
N MET A 110 15.60 -9.83 1.45
CA MET A 110 15.48 -9.62 0.01
C MET A 110 16.85 -9.24 -0.56
N ASN A 111 17.10 -9.62 -1.81
CA ASN A 111 18.21 -9.06 -2.58
C ASN A 111 17.75 -7.80 -3.34
N GLU A 112 18.69 -7.06 -3.92
CA GLU A 112 18.35 -5.79 -4.59
C GLU A 112 17.50 -5.97 -5.87
N GLU A 113 17.56 -7.13 -6.52
CA GLU A 113 16.69 -7.49 -7.66
C GLU A 113 15.22 -7.53 -7.25
N GLN A 114 14.96 -8.19 -6.12
CA GLN A 114 13.63 -8.33 -5.55
C GLN A 114 13.11 -6.97 -5.03
N MET A 115 13.96 -6.20 -4.35
CA MET A 115 13.60 -4.84 -3.90
C MET A 115 13.27 -3.93 -5.09
N ALA A 116 14.09 -3.96 -6.15
CA ALA A 116 13.83 -3.20 -7.36
C ALA A 116 12.51 -3.61 -8.03
N THR A 117 12.19 -4.90 -8.04
CA THR A 117 10.94 -5.43 -8.60
C THR A 117 9.71 -4.95 -7.82
N VAL A 118 9.78 -4.95 -6.48
CA VAL A 118 8.73 -4.38 -5.61
C VAL A 118 8.62 -2.86 -5.84
N CYS A 119 9.73 -2.12 -5.78
CA CYS A 119 9.72 -0.67 -5.98
C CYS A 119 9.18 -0.27 -7.35
N ARG A 120 9.54 -0.99 -8.42
CA ARG A 120 9.01 -0.76 -9.78
C ARG A 120 7.49 -0.91 -9.79
N SER A 121 6.98 -2.02 -9.25
CA SER A 121 5.53 -2.29 -9.19
C SER A 121 4.77 -1.20 -8.41
N CYS A 122 5.32 -0.76 -7.28
CA CYS A 122 4.74 0.33 -6.50
C CYS A 122 4.79 1.66 -7.26
N LEU A 123 5.89 1.97 -7.93
CA LEU A 123 6.03 3.19 -8.72
C LEU A 123 5.10 3.21 -9.93
N ASP A 124 4.90 2.10 -10.62
CA ASP A 124 3.94 2.01 -11.74
C ASP A 124 2.52 2.33 -11.25
N ALA A 125 2.11 1.79 -10.10
CA ALA A 125 0.83 2.13 -9.46
C ALA A 125 0.76 3.62 -9.02
N LEU A 126 1.82 4.14 -8.39
CA LEU A 126 1.87 5.52 -7.92
C LEU A 126 1.87 6.52 -9.08
N ILE A 127 2.56 6.26 -10.18
CA ILE A 127 2.51 7.10 -11.39
C ILE A 127 1.06 7.24 -11.87
N PHE A 128 0.35 6.11 -11.97
CA PHE A 128 -1.05 6.09 -12.41
C PHE A 128 -1.97 6.88 -11.47
N LEU A 129 -1.83 6.68 -10.15
CA LEU A 129 -2.63 7.39 -9.14
C LEU A 129 -2.30 8.88 -9.09
N HIS A 130 -1.02 9.23 -9.09
CA HIS A 130 -0.53 10.61 -8.98
C HIS A 130 -0.91 11.43 -10.21
N ALA A 131 -0.90 10.84 -11.40
CA ALA A 131 -1.39 11.47 -12.62
C ALA A 131 -2.88 11.85 -12.55
N SER A 132 -3.64 11.14 -11.71
CA SER A 132 -5.06 11.41 -11.45
C SER A 132 -5.30 12.26 -10.19
N GLY A 133 -4.25 12.80 -9.58
CA GLY A 133 -4.32 13.59 -8.35
C GLY A 133 -4.70 12.77 -7.11
N ILE A 134 -4.50 11.45 -7.11
CA ILE A 134 -4.74 10.59 -5.94
C ILE A 134 -3.45 10.44 -5.14
N ILE A 135 -3.52 10.75 -3.85
CA ILE A 135 -2.46 10.51 -2.86
C ILE A 135 -2.87 9.31 -2.01
N HIS A 136 -2.01 8.29 -1.90
CA HIS A 136 -2.31 7.07 -1.15
C HIS A 136 -2.32 7.29 0.37
N ARG A 137 -1.29 7.97 0.89
CA ARG A 137 -1.08 8.37 2.29
C ARG A 137 -0.86 7.24 3.31
N ASP A 138 -0.65 6.01 2.85
CA ASP A 138 -0.35 4.86 3.72
C ASP A 138 0.47 3.78 2.99
N ILE A 139 1.51 4.21 2.28
CA ILE A 139 2.48 3.29 1.66
C ILE A 139 3.40 2.74 2.74
N LYS A 140 3.43 1.41 2.87
CA LYS A 140 4.22 0.62 3.80
C LYS A 140 4.18 -0.85 3.38
N SER A 141 5.03 -1.68 3.97
CA SER A 141 5.08 -3.12 3.68
C SER A 141 3.73 -3.83 3.86
N ASP A 142 2.87 -3.40 4.80
CA ASP A 142 1.54 -4.01 5.02
C ASP A 142 0.59 -3.78 3.83
N SER A 143 0.73 -2.64 3.15
CA SER A 143 -0.15 -2.22 2.05
C SER A 143 0.28 -2.84 0.71
N ILE A 144 1.39 -3.57 0.66
CA ILE A 144 1.89 -4.24 -0.54
C ILE A 144 1.57 -5.73 -0.46
N LEU A 145 0.72 -6.21 -1.34
CA LEU A 145 0.31 -7.62 -1.38
C LEU A 145 0.97 -8.37 -2.52
N ILE A 146 1.28 -9.64 -2.30
CA ILE A 146 1.96 -10.51 -3.25
C ILE A 146 1.10 -11.74 -3.58
N SER A 147 1.01 -12.08 -4.87
CA SER A 147 0.36 -13.31 -5.33
C SER A 147 1.33 -14.49 -5.33
N SER A 148 0.84 -15.73 -5.39
CA SER A 148 1.66 -16.93 -5.55
C SER A 148 2.52 -16.94 -6.81
N THR A 149 2.14 -16.17 -7.83
CA THR A 149 2.91 -16.01 -9.07
C THR A 149 3.96 -14.88 -8.98
N GLY A 150 4.13 -14.29 -7.80
CA GLY A 150 5.09 -13.21 -7.56
C GLY A 150 4.66 -11.86 -8.15
N GLN A 151 3.37 -11.64 -8.40
CA GLN A 151 2.86 -10.31 -8.75
C GLN A 151 2.78 -9.45 -7.49
N VAL A 152 3.20 -8.19 -7.61
CA VAL A 152 3.20 -7.20 -6.53
C VAL A 152 2.12 -6.16 -6.81
N LYS A 153 1.21 -5.95 -5.86
CA LYS A 153 0.11 -4.99 -6.00
C LYS A 153 -0.08 -4.15 -4.74
N LEU A 154 -0.44 -2.89 -4.95
CA LEU A 154 -0.80 -1.93 -3.91
C LEU A 154 -2.25 -2.13 -3.45
N SER A 155 -2.48 -2.04 -2.14
CA SER A 155 -3.75 -2.23 -1.44
C SER A 155 -3.98 -1.14 -0.38
N ASP A 156 -5.11 -1.21 0.32
CA ASP A 156 -5.47 -0.36 1.48
C ASP A 156 -5.67 1.13 1.16
N PHE A 157 -6.63 1.40 0.29
CA PHE A 157 -6.94 2.74 -0.23
C PHE A 157 -7.79 3.63 0.70
N GLY A 158 -8.18 3.15 1.89
CA GLY A 158 -9.07 3.88 2.80
C GLY A 158 -8.54 5.27 3.17
N PHE A 159 -7.22 5.44 3.30
CA PHE A 159 -6.59 6.73 3.57
C PHE A 159 -6.36 7.60 2.33
N CYS A 160 -6.78 7.20 1.13
CA CYS A 160 -6.55 8.00 -0.06
C CYS A 160 -7.17 9.41 0.03
N ALA A 161 -6.64 10.32 -0.77
CA ALA A 161 -7.20 11.65 -0.98
C ALA A 161 -7.03 12.08 -2.43
N GLN A 162 -8.04 12.73 -2.97
CA GLN A 162 -7.94 13.43 -4.24
C GLN A 162 -7.54 14.89 -4.01
N ILE A 163 -6.58 15.37 -4.79
CA ILE A 163 -6.28 16.78 -5.00
C ILE A 163 -6.87 17.23 -6.33
N THR A 164 -7.35 18.47 -6.38
CA THR A 164 -7.97 19.09 -7.56
C THR A 164 -7.39 20.48 -7.77
N ALA A 165 -7.74 21.17 -8.86
CA ALA A 165 -7.34 22.56 -9.06
C ALA A 165 -7.79 23.47 -7.90
N ASP A 166 -8.99 23.24 -7.36
CA ASP A 166 -9.55 24.01 -6.24
C ASP A 166 -8.92 23.65 -4.89
N VAL A 167 -8.53 22.37 -4.73
CA VAL A 167 -7.90 21.86 -3.50
C VAL A 167 -6.60 21.14 -3.87
N PRO A 168 -5.52 21.89 -4.19
CA PRO A 168 -4.31 21.32 -4.76
C PRO A 168 -3.44 20.58 -3.74
N ARG A 169 -3.67 20.80 -2.44
CA ARG A 169 -2.91 20.18 -1.35
C ARG A 169 -3.79 19.80 -0.18
N ARG A 170 -3.37 18.78 0.58
CA ARG A 170 -4.02 18.34 1.83
C ARG A 170 -3.21 18.83 3.03
N LYS A 171 -3.86 18.91 4.20
CA LYS A 171 -3.24 19.28 5.49
C LYS A 171 -3.52 18.30 6.62
N SER A 172 -4.35 17.28 6.37
CA SER A 172 -4.76 16.33 7.41
C SER A 172 -3.60 15.45 7.84
N LEU A 173 -3.43 15.28 9.15
CA LEU A 173 -2.49 14.33 9.74
C LEU A 173 -3.08 12.91 9.64
N VAL A 174 -2.66 12.15 8.63
CA VAL A 174 -3.10 10.76 8.38
C VAL A 174 -1.95 9.90 7.91
N GLY A 175 -2.10 8.58 8.03
CA GLY A 175 -1.08 7.59 7.69
C GLY A 175 -0.50 6.91 8.92
N THR A 176 0.38 5.93 8.69
CA THR A 176 1.03 5.18 9.77
C THR A 176 2.29 5.90 10.27
N PRO A 177 2.43 6.21 11.57
CA PRO A 177 3.41 7.16 12.13
C PRO A 177 4.85 7.08 11.61
N TYR A 178 5.42 5.88 11.48
CA TYR A 178 6.83 5.70 11.10
C TYR A 178 7.11 5.95 9.62
N TRP A 179 6.08 5.92 8.76
CA TRP A 179 6.17 6.15 7.32
C TRP A 179 5.78 7.56 6.91
N MET A 180 5.19 8.33 7.82
CA MET A 180 4.68 9.66 7.50
C MET A 180 5.80 10.63 7.09
N ALA A 181 5.55 11.37 6.02
CA ALA A 181 6.49 12.40 5.57
C ALA A 181 6.59 13.57 6.58
N PRO A 182 7.75 14.25 6.68
CA PRO A 182 7.96 15.33 7.66
C PRO A 182 6.94 16.46 7.53
N GLU A 183 6.54 16.81 6.30
CA GLU A 183 5.55 17.84 6.02
C GLU A 183 4.14 17.45 6.47
N VAL A 184 3.79 16.16 6.44
CA VAL A 184 2.51 15.64 6.95
C VAL A 184 2.48 15.75 8.47
N ILE A 185 3.56 15.34 9.15
CA ILE A 185 3.70 15.45 10.61
C ILE A 185 3.69 16.92 11.05
N SER A 186 4.31 17.79 10.27
CA SER A 186 4.33 19.24 10.51
C SER A 186 3.00 19.94 10.18
N ARG A 187 2.01 19.20 9.66
CA ARG A 187 0.70 19.72 9.22
C ARG A 187 0.81 20.82 8.17
N LEU A 188 1.86 20.78 7.35
CA LEU A 188 2.04 21.66 6.21
C LEU A 188 1.18 21.17 5.03
N PRO A 189 0.84 22.03 4.06
CA PRO A 189 0.21 21.59 2.82
C PRO A 189 1.10 20.59 2.06
N TYR A 190 0.58 19.40 1.78
CA TYR A 190 1.30 18.33 1.06
C TYR A 190 0.49 17.78 -0.12
N GLY A 191 1.19 17.22 -1.09
CA GLY A 191 0.64 16.52 -2.25
C GLY A 191 1.09 15.06 -2.34
N THR A 192 1.23 14.57 -3.57
CA THR A 192 1.63 13.21 -3.93
C THR A 192 3.04 12.85 -3.47
N GLU A 193 3.88 13.84 -3.23
CA GLU A 193 5.26 13.66 -2.77
C GLU A 193 5.38 12.98 -1.40
N ALA A 194 4.32 12.99 -0.58
CA ALA A 194 4.26 12.27 0.69
C ALA A 194 4.33 10.74 0.51
N ASP A 195 3.76 10.21 -0.59
CA ASP A 195 3.82 8.78 -0.90
C ASP A 195 5.24 8.34 -1.26
N ILE A 196 6.03 9.22 -1.90
CA ILE A 196 7.41 8.94 -2.27
C ILE A 196 8.31 8.82 -1.04
N TRP A 197 8.11 9.70 -0.05
CA TRP A 197 8.79 9.55 1.24
C TRP A 197 8.47 8.20 1.88
N SER A 198 7.18 7.87 1.93
CA SER A 198 6.68 6.62 2.53
C SER A 198 7.25 5.39 1.82
N LEU A 199 7.39 5.43 0.49
CA LEU A 199 8.09 4.41 -0.30
C LEU A 199 9.58 4.31 0.07
N GLY A 200 10.26 5.42 0.33
CA GLY A 200 11.64 5.43 0.83
C GLY A 200 11.77 4.78 2.21
N ILE A 201 10.80 5.00 3.10
CA ILE A 201 10.76 4.29 4.40
C ILE A 201 10.53 2.79 4.20
N MET A 202 9.63 2.40 3.30
CA MET A 202 9.41 0.99 2.95
C MET A 202 10.66 0.33 2.33
N LEU A 203 11.47 1.09 1.59
CA LEU A 203 12.75 0.59 1.10
C LEU A 203 13.75 0.33 2.24
N ILE A 204 13.74 1.17 3.29
CA ILE A 204 14.50 0.89 4.52
C ILE A 204 13.98 -0.39 5.17
N GLU A 205 12.66 -0.60 5.26
CA GLU A 205 12.10 -1.83 5.80
C GLU A 205 12.59 -3.08 5.07
N MET A 206 12.63 -3.05 3.73
CA MET A 206 13.09 -4.20 2.93
C MET A 206 14.57 -4.54 3.19
N VAL A 207 15.40 -3.56 3.57
CA VAL A 207 16.83 -3.73 3.86
C VAL A 207 17.08 -4.09 5.32
N ASP A 208 16.48 -3.34 6.23
CA ASP A 208 16.78 -3.37 7.67
C ASP A 208 15.75 -4.19 8.48
N GLY A 209 14.64 -4.62 7.86
CA GLY A 209 13.58 -5.43 8.44
C GLY A 209 12.50 -4.64 9.19
N GLU A 210 12.73 -3.36 9.46
CA GLU A 210 11.82 -2.47 10.19
C GLU A 210 12.01 -1.01 9.75
N PRO A 211 11.01 -0.13 9.92
CA PRO A 211 11.17 1.28 9.61
C PRO A 211 12.09 1.97 10.63
N PRO A 212 12.61 3.18 10.32
CA PRO A 212 13.37 3.96 11.28
C PRO A 212 12.57 4.24 12.56
N PHE A 213 13.26 4.20 13.70
CA PHE A 213 12.69 4.50 15.03
C PHE A 213 11.58 3.54 15.49
N PHE A 214 11.48 2.34 14.91
CA PHE A 214 10.41 1.38 15.25
C PHE A 214 10.40 0.96 16.73
N ASN A 215 11.56 1.01 17.40
CA ASN A 215 11.72 0.77 18.83
C ASN A 215 11.22 1.92 19.73
N GLU A 216 10.73 3.02 19.16
CA GLU A 216 10.22 4.17 19.89
C GLU A 216 8.69 4.28 19.83
N PRO A 217 8.06 4.90 20.84
CA PRO A 217 6.65 5.22 20.79
C PRO A 217 6.30 6.09 19.55
N PRO A 218 5.14 5.89 18.90
CA PRO A 218 4.80 6.57 17.65
C PRO A 218 4.91 8.10 17.67
N LEU A 219 4.50 8.74 18.77
CA LEU A 219 4.62 10.19 18.93
C LEU A 219 6.07 10.67 18.97
N GLN A 220 6.97 9.87 19.55
CA GLN A 220 8.39 10.19 19.63
C GLN A 220 9.08 9.97 18.28
N ALA A 221 8.76 8.87 17.58
CA ALA A 221 9.22 8.63 16.23
C ALA A 221 8.81 9.76 15.26
N MET A 222 7.56 10.21 15.31
CA MET A 222 7.10 11.35 14.50
C MET A 222 7.88 12.63 14.79
N LYS A 223 8.21 12.93 16.06
CA LYS A 223 9.06 14.08 16.40
C LYS A 223 10.46 13.93 15.79
N ARG A 224 11.06 12.74 15.85
CA ARG A 224 12.38 12.49 15.23
C ARG A 224 12.32 12.65 13.72
N ILE A 225 11.31 12.10 13.04
CA ILE A 225 11.12 12.29 11.59
C ILE A 225 10.98 13.78 11.25
N ARG A 226 10.24 14.53 12.07
CA ARG A 226 10.07 15.98 11.89
C ARG A 226 11.35 16.76 12.12
N ASP A 227 12.20 16.39 13.07
CA ASP A 227 13.28 17.28 13.55
C ASP A 227 14.68 16.84 13.12
N MET A 228 14.89 15.55 12.81
CA MET A 228 16.20 14.97 12.49
C MET A 228 16.48 14.98 10.97
N PRO A 229 17.76 14.84 10.55
CA PRO A 229 18.10 14.55 9.16
C PRO A 229 17.39 13.29 8.64
N PRO A 230 17.22 13.15 7.30
CA PRO A 230 16.66 11.93 6.71
C PRO A 230 17.33 10.67 7.23
N PRO A 231 16.55 9.62 7.54
CA PRO A 231 17.12 8.34 7.94
C PRO A 231 17.90 7.71 6.78
N LYS A 232 18.89 6.90 7.13
CA LYS A 232 19.71 6.12 6.21
C LYS A 232 19.59 4.64 6.59
N PHE A 233 20.04 3.75 5.72
CA PHE A 233 20.18 2.33 6.06
C PHE A 233 21.11 2.16 7.28
N LYS A 234 20.79 1.23 8.18
CA LYS A 234 21.62 0.93 9.36
C LYS A 234 23.01 0.43 8.97
N ASN A 235 23.08 -0.39 7.90
CA ASN A 235 24.32 -1.00 7.41
C ASN A 235 24.59 -0.61 5.96
N SER A 236 24.91 0.67 5.70
CA SER A 236 25.19 1.18 4.35
C SER A 236 26.30 0.44 3.59
N SER A 237 27.19 -0.30 4.28
CA SER A 237 28.24 -1.11 3.64
C SER A 237 27.73 -2.37 2.95
N LYS A 238 26.49 -2.80 3.22
CA LYS A 238 25.88 -4.01 2.65
C LYS A 238 24.93 -3.73 1.48
N VAL A 239 24.79 -2.48 1.10
CA VAL A 239 23.92 -2.04 -0.01
C VAL A 239 24.75 -1.35 -1.08
N SER A 240 24.31 -1.46 -2.33
CA SER A 240 24.98 -0.82 -3.46
C SER A 240 24.86 0.69 -3.39
N SER A 241 25.85 1.40 -3.94
CA SER A 241 25.78 2.86 -4.10
C SER A 241 24.56 3.29 -4.93
N ARG A 242 24.10 2.43 -5.84
CA ARG A 242 22.91 2.64 -6.66
C ARG A 242 21.63 2.59 -5.83
N LEU A 243 21.52 1.66 -4.89
CA LEU A 243 20.40 1.59 -3.95
C LEU A 243 20.41 2.79 -2.98
N ILE A 244 21.59 3.19 -2.49
CA ILE A 244 21.75 4.40 -1.65
C ILE A 244 21.27 5.64 -2.42
N GLY A 245 21.77 5.86 -3.64
CA GLY A 245 21.36 7.01 -4.46
C GLY A 245 19.86 7.02 -4.77
N PHE A 246 19.25 5.84 -4.97
CA PHE A 246 17.81 5.72 -5.14
C PHE A 246 17.02 6.14 -3.88
N LEU A 247 17.48 5.73 -2.69
CA LEU A 247 16.87 6.13 -1.42
C LEU A 247 16.96 7.64 -1.20
N GLU A 248 18.10 8.26 -1.50
CA GLU A 248 18.34 9.70 -1.29
C GLU A 248 17.40 10.59 -2.13
N LEU A 249 16.98 10.12 -3.30
CA LEU A 249 15.97 10.81 -4.13
C LEU A 249 14.57 10.79 -3.51
N MET A 250 14.26 9.76 -2.70
CA MET A 250 12.96 9.61 -2.02
C MET A 250 12.94 10.29 -0.66
N LEU A 251 14.02 10.20 0.13
CA LEU A 251 14.11 10.74 1.47
C LEU A 251 14.68 12.17 1.50
N ASN A 252 14.12 13.04 0.67
CA ASN A 252 14.40 14.47 0.72
C ASN A 252 13.35 15.18 1.61
N ARG A 253 13.81 15.97 2.60
CA ARG A 253 12.90 16.70 3.50
C ARG A 253 12.16 17.84 2.79
N ASP A 254 12.78 18.44 1.77
CA ASP A 254 12.14 19.45 0.95
C ASP A 254 11.25 18.72 -0.08
N PRO A 255 9.91 18.81 0.06
CA PRO A 255 8.99 18.08 -0.81
C PRO A 255 9.13 18.50 -2.29
N CYS A 256 9.60 19.72 -2.56
CA CYS A 256 9.83 20.24 -3.91
C CYS A 256 11.11 19.70 -4.55
N LYS A 257 12.05 19.18 -3.76
CA LYS A 257 13.30 18.56 -4.24
C LYS A 257 13.25 17.04 -4.21
N ARG A 258 12.19 16.46 -3.65
CA ARG A 258 11.94 15.03 -3.64
C ARG A 258 11.52 14.60 -5.05
N SER A 259 12.10 13.53 -5.57
CA SER A 259 11.76 13.04 -6.90
C SER A 259 10.30 12.62 -7.00
N GLN A 260 9.71 12.80 -8.18
CA GLN A 260 8.36 12.28 -8.44
C GLN A 260 8.43 10.80 -8.85
N ALA A 261 7.30 10.11 -8.78
CA ALA A 261 7.24 8.69 -9.17
C ALA A 261 7.74 8.46 -10.61
N ILE A 262 7.41 9.38 -11.53
CA ILE A 262 7.82 9.34 -12.94
C ILE A 262 9.33 9.54 -13.15
N ASP A 263 10.00 10.25 -12.25
CA ASP A 263 11.44 10.45 -12.32
C ASP A 263 12.18 9.23 -11.74
N LEU A 264 11.59 8.59 -10.72
CA LEU A 264 12.17 7.42 -10.07
C LEU A 264 12.11 6.17 -10.95
N ILE A 265 11.10 6.01 -11.80
CA ILE A 265 10.91 4.80 -12.62
C ILE A 265 12.04 4.54 -13.62
N ILE A 266 12.76 5.61 -14.02
CA ILE A 266 13.91 5.57 -14.93
C ILE A 266 15.25 5.46 -14.20
N HIS A 267 15.26 5.47 -12.86
CA HIS A 267 16.48 5.39 -12.09
C HIS A 267 17.23 4.07 -12.36
N PRO A 268 18.57 4.06 -12.49
CA PRO A 268 19.34 2.85 -12.81
C PRO A 268 19.11 1.68 -11.85
N PHE A 269 18.76 1.95 -10.59
CA PHE A 269 18.40 0.91 -9.61
C PHE A 269 17.29 0.00 -10.14
N LEU A 270 16.30 0.54 -10.84
CA LEU A 270 15.15 -0.23 -11.31
C LEU A 270 15.41 -1.00 -12.61
N LYS A 271 16.63 -0.94 -13.16
CA LYS A 271 17.03 -1.77 -14.33
C LYS A 271 17.26 -3.23 -13.97
N GLN A 272 17.47 -3.53 -12.69
CA GLN A 272 17.57 -4.91 -12.20
C GLN A 272 16.20 -5.49 -11.80
N ALA A 273 15.12 -4.72 -11.92
CA ALA A 273 13.78 -5.25 -11.68
C ALA A 273 13.46 -6.32 -12.74
N SER A 274 12.87 -7.44 -12.31
CA SER A 274 12.44 -8.47 -13.25
C SER A 274 11.23 -8.01 -14.04
N HIS A 275 11.31 -8.04 -15.37
CA HIS A 275 10.21 -7.68 -16.27
C HIS A 275 9.30 -8.89 -16.49
N ASN A 276 8.32 -9.07 -15.63
CA ASN A 276 7.35 -10.18 -15.69
C ASN A 276 6.31 -9.99 -16.80
N ILE A 277 6.70 -10.04 -18.07
CA ILE A 277 5.73 -9.95 -19.18
C ILE A 277 5.04 -11.30 -19.41
N ASN A 278 5.70 -12.46 -19.21
CA ASN A 278 5.07 -13.78 -19.33
C ASN A 278 5.91 -14.86 -18.60
N ASN A 279 5.26 -15.73 -17.81
CA ASN A 279 5.74 -16.97 -17.16
C ASN A 279 6.38 -16.89 -15.76
N ASN A 280 6.02 -17.91 -14.96
CA ASN A 280 6.42 -18.43 -13.63
C ASN A 280 7.86 -18.22 -13.08
N ASN A 281 8.65 -17.28 -13.59
CA ASN A 281 10.05 -17.04 -13.19
C ASN A 281 10.25 -15.70 -12.46
N SER A 282 9.22 -15.17 -11.80
CA SER A 282 9.37 -13.95 -10.99
C SER A 282 10.41 -14.17 -9.89
N CYS A 283 11.37 -13.25 -9.76
CA CYS A 283 12.41 -13.30 -8.72
C CYS A 283 11.83 -13.21 -7.29
N ILE A 284 10.54 -12.86 -7.16
CA ILE A 284 9.78 -12.82 -5.91
C ILE A 284 9.32 -14.22 -5.48
N ILE A 285 9.09 -15.17 -6.39
CA ILE A 285 8.54 -16.50 -6.07
C ILE A 285 9.36 -17.24 -5.00
N PRO A 286 10.71 -17.27 -5.06
CA PRO A 286 11.52 -17.92 -4.02
C PRO A 286 11.27 -17.39 -2.61
N LEU A 287 10.91 -16.10 -2.46
CA LEU A 287 10.60 -15.51 -1.15
C LEU A 287 9.31 -16.07 -0.54
N ILE A 288 8.40 -16.54 -1.39
CA ILE A 288 7.09 -17.10 -0.99
C ILE A 288 7.24 -18.57 -0.59
N THR A 289 7.96 -19.36 -1.40
CA THR A 289 8.05 -20.82 -1.27
C THR A 289 8.90 -21.28 -0.09
N LEU A 290 9.83 -20.46 0.38
CA LEU A 290 10.67 -20.80 1.53
C LEU A 290 9.88 -20.91 2.84
N HIS A 291 8.67 -20.32 2.91
CA HIS A 291 7.87 -20.28 4.14
C HIS A 291 6.35 -20.33 3.84
N PRO A 292 5.78 -21.48 3.45
CA PRO A 292 4.33 -21.60 3.32
C PRO A 292 3.64 -21.25 4.64
N LYS A 293 2.55 -20.47 4.59
CA LYS A 293 1.72 -20.17 5.76
C LYS A 293 1.23 -21.51 6.33
N SER A 294 1.60 -21.80 7.59
CA SER A 294 1.17 -22.97 8.37
C SER A 294 -0.32 -22.92 8.67
#